data_AF-X1K6E6-F1
#
_entry.id   AF-X1K6E6-F1
#
_cell.length_a   1.000
_cell.length_b   1.000
_cell.length_c   1.000
_cell.angle_alpha   90.00
_cell.angle_beta   90.00
_cell.angle_gamma   90.00
#
_symmetry.space_group_name_H-M   'P 1'
#
loop_
_entity.id
_entity.type
_entity.pdbx_description
1 polymer ?
#
loop_
_entity_poly.entity_id
_entity_poly.type
_entity_poly.pdbx_seq_one_letter_code
_entity_poly.pdbx_strand_id
1 'polypeptide(L)'
;ISSAVGPFAIDEGLVDAIEPITTVRIHQVNTNSVIIAKVPVEGNKAEVEGSHVIPGVPGTGAKIVLDFSDSAGAITGKLLPTGNVTDVLHVEDEGDIEVSLVDAANPLVFIRAKDLGLTGVETPQEIDSNAELLARIEKIRSFAAQKIGLVQVVI
;
A
#
# COMPACT_ATOMS: atom_id res chain seq x y z
N ILE A 1 5.26 7.66 -3.31
CA ILE A 1 6.34 7.74 -4.33
C ILE A 1 5.80 7.66 -5.74
N SER A 2 5.02 6.64 -6.11
CA SER A 2 4.51 6.48 -7.49
C SER A 2 3.77 7.70 -8.06
N SER A 3 3.15 8.52 -7.21
CA SER A 3 2.50 9.79 -7.59
C SER A 3 3.46 10.83 -8.19
N ALA A 4 4.74 10.79 -7.85
CA ALA A 4 5.75 11.71 -8.38
C ALA A 4 6.37 11.23 -9.70
N VAL A 5 6.24 9.94 -10.03
CA VAL A 5 6.86 9.35 -11.23
C VAL A 5 6.22 9.89 -12.51
N GLY A 6 4.90 10.06 -12.52
CA GLY A 6 4.17 10.64 -13.65
C GLY A 6 4.62 12.06 -13.99
N PRO A 7 4.55 13.01 -13.03
CA PRO A 7 5.08 14.36 -13.20
C PRO A 7 6.53 14.41 -13.65
N PHE A 8 7.41 13.65 -12.99
CA PHE A 8 8.84 13.59 -13.35
C PHE A 8 9.03 13.12 -14.80
N ALA A 9 8.33 12.08 -15.23
CA ALA A 9 8.44 11.57 -16.59
C ALA A 9 8.01 12.60 -17.65
N ILE A 10 7.01 13.44 -17.34
CA ILE A 10 6.56 14.53 -18.22
C ILE A 10 7.60 15.65 -18.23
N ASP A 11 8.02 16.11 -17.05
CA ASP A 11 8.91 17.26 -16.91
C ASP A 11 10.30 17.01 -17.52
N GLU A 12 10.79 15.77 -17.45
CA GLU A 12 12.06 15.34 -18.03
C GLU A 12 11.94 14.88 -19.50
N GLY A 13 10.74 14.93 -20.09
CA GLY A 13 10.53 14.56 -21.49
C GLY A 13 10.67 13.06 -21.80
N LEU A 14 10.49 12.21 -20.78
CA LEU A 14 10.37 10.76 -20.96
C LEU A 14 9.00 10.36 -21.52
N VAL A 15 8.00 11.22 -21.31
CA VAL A 15 6.64 11.11 -21.84
C VAL A 15 6.21 12.46 -22.39
N ASP A 16 5.67 12.47 -23.60
CA ASP A 16 5.13 13.69 -24.21
C ASP A 16 3.94 14.23 -23.40
N ALA A 17 3.97 15.53 -23.14
CA ALA A 17 2.91 16.26 -22.47
C ALA A 17 1.67 16.36 -23.38
N ILE A 18 0.52 15.94 -22.85
CA ILE A 18 -0.81 16.07 -23.46
C ILE A 18 -1.71 16.82 -22.49
N GLU A 19 -2.14 18.01 -22.86
CA GLU A 19 -3.09 18.82 -22.08
C GLU A 19 -4.54 18.35 -22.30
N PRO A 20 -5.43 18.52 -21.30
CA PRO A 20 -5.15 19.01 -19.95
C PRO A 20 -4.65 17.90 -18.99
N ILE A 21 -4.68 16.63 -19.44
CA ILE A 21 -4.33 15.48 -18.61
C ILE A 21 -3.49 14.51 -19.45
N THR A 22 -2.27 14.28 -19.00
CA THR A 22 -1.40 13.24 -19.55
C THR A 22 -1.60 11.94 -18.80
N THR A 23 -1.84 10.86 -19.53
CA THR A 23 -1.91 9.51 -18.95
C THR A 23 -0.55 8.84 -19.06
N VAL A 24 0.11 8.65 -17.93
CA VAL A 24 1.42 7.99 -17.83
C VAL A 24 1.21 6.54 -17.39
N ARG A 25 1.71 5.59 -18.19
CA ARG A 25 1.75 4.16 -17.84
C ARG A 25 3.10 3.83 -17.22
N ILE A 26 3.12 3.53 -15.94
CA ILE A 26 4.34 3.29 -15.16
C ILE A 26 4.49 1.78 -14.96
N HIS A 27 5.58 1.20 -15.48
CA HIS A 27 5.96 -0.17 -15.12
C HIS A 27 6.64 -0.18 -13.75
N GLN A 28 5.97 -0.74 -12.76
CA GLN A 28 6.54 -0.93 -11.42
C GLN A 28 7.37 -2.22 -11.41
N VAL A 29 8.68 -2.08 -11.60
CA VAL A 29 9.60 -3.21 -11.75
C VAL A 29 9.65 -4.14 -10.53
N ASN A 30 9.38 -3.62 -9.33
CA ASN A 30 9.40 -4.43 -8.09
C ASN A 30 8.27 -5.47 -8.02
N THR A 31 7.15 -5.18 -8.66
CA THR A 31 5.92 -5.98 -8.62
C THR A 31 5.49 -6.47 -10.00
N ASN A 32 6.24 -6.10 -11.04
CA ASN A 32 5.93 -6.31 -12.45
C ASN A 32 4.50 -5.88 -12.86
N SER A 33 3.92 -4.89 -12.17
CA SER A 33 2.57 -4.38 -12.43
C SER A 33 2.62 -3.04 -13.16
N VAL A 34 1.52 -2.66 -13.82
CA VAL A 34 1.35 -1.32 -14.39
C VAL A 34 0.54 -0.42 -13.46
N ILE A 35 1.08 0.76 -13.15
CA ILE A 35 0.34 1.84 -12.48
C ILE A 35 -0.02 2.87 -13.54
N ILE A 36 -1.28 3.29 -13.61
CA ILE A 36 -1.68 4.39 -14.49
C ILE A 36 -1.82 5.67 -13.68
N ALA A 37 -1.04 6.68 -14.05
CA ALA A 37 -1.11 8.03 -13.47
C ALA A 37 -1.80 8.98 -14.44
N LYS A 38 -2.85 9.66 -13.98
CA LYS A 38 -3.48 10.78 -14.70
C LYS A 38 -2.94 12.07 -14.10
N VAL A 39 -2.09 12.75 -14.84
CA VAL A 39 -1.33 13.93 -14.40
C VAL A 39 -1.89 15.16 -15.10
N PRO A 40 -2.37 16.18 -14.36
CA PRO A 40 -2.69 17.49 -14.92
C PRO A 40 -1.46 18.15 -15.51
N VAL A 41 -1.61 18.77 -16.67
CA VAL A 41 -0.50 19.36 -17.45
C VAL A 41 -0.93 20.70 -18.03
N GLU A 42 -0.05 21.68 -17.89
CA GLU A 42 -0.15 23.01 -18.49
C GLU A 42 1.24 23.47 -18.95
N GLY A 43 1.35 24.02 -20.16
CA GLY A 43 2.60 24.57 -20.67
C GLY A 43 3.71 23.52 -20.85
N ASN A 44 3.33 22.32 -21.29
CA ASN A 44 4.22 21.14 -21.41
C ASN A 44 4.91 20.70 -20.10
N LYS A 45 4.33 21.03 -18.95
CA LYS A 45 4.82 20.63 -17.63
C LYS A 45 3.68 20.08 -16.79
N ALA A 46 4.00 19.22 -15.83
CA ALA A 46 3.03 18.79 -14.86
C ALA A 46 2.56 19.99 -14.02
N GLU A 47 1.25 20.16 -13.84
CA GLU A 47 0.76 21.20 -12.95
C GLU A 47 1.10 20.86 -11.50
N VAL A 48 1.52 21.89 -10.76
CA VAL A 48 1.78 21.81 -9.32
C VAL A 48 0.62 22.38 -8.53
N GLU A 49 0.12 23.53 -8.97
CA GLU A 49 -0.96 24.27 -8.31
C GLU A 49 -2.32 23.62 -8.54
N GLY A 50 -3.21 23.76 -7.57
CA GLY A 50 -4.57 23.24 -7.66
C GLY A 50 -5.29 23.37 -6.33
N SER A 51 -6.53 22.90 -6.29
CA SER A 51 -7.42 23.02 -5.12
C SER A 51 -7.58 21.70 -4.34
N HIS A 52 -6.85 20.65 -4.71
CA HIS A 52 -6.99 19.34 -4.05
C HIS A 52 -6.21 19.31 -2.73
N VAL A 53 -6.84 18.80 -1.68
CA VAL A 53 -6.24 18.60 -0.35
C VAL A 53 -6.06 17.10 -0.11
N ILE A 54 -4.91 16.72 0.44
CA ILE A 54 -4.67 15.37 0.97
C ILE A 54 -4.26 15.45 2.45
N PRO A 55 -4.85 14.64 3.35
CA PRO A 55 -4.43 14.60 4.74
C PRO A 55 -2.94 14.28 4.86
N GLY A 56 -2.24 15.01 5.73
CA GLY A 56 -0.80 14.88 5.94
C GLY A 56 0.08 15.81 5.08
N VAL A 57 -0.47 16.56 4.14
CA VAL A 57 0.25 17.58 3.36
C VAL A 57 -0.38 18.97 3.56
N PRO A 58 0.36 19.98 4.02
CA PRO A 58 -0.16 21.34 4.16
C PRO A 58 -0.54 21.98 2.82
N GLY A 59 -1.66 22.70 2.78
CA GLY A 59 -2.09 23.46 1.61
C GLY A 59 -2.91 22.64 0.60
N THR A 60 -2.81 23.04 -0.68
CA THR A 60 -3.51 22.41 -1.81
C THR A 60 -2.54 22.20 -2.98
N GLY A 61 -2.90 21.32 -3.91
CA GLY A 61 -2.14 21.13 -5.15
C GLY A 61 -2.98 20.48 -6.25
N ALA A 62 -2.34 20.22 -7.39
CA ALA A 62 -2.94 19.50 -8.52
C ALA A 62 -3.29 18.05 -8.15
N LYS A 63 -4.46 17.58 -8.58
CA LYS A 63 -4.93 16.21 -8.29
C LYS A 63 -4.33 15.21 -9.27
N ILE A 64 -3.48 14.31 -8.79
CA ILE A 64 -2.99 13.16 -9.55
C ILE A 64 -3.79 11.92 -9.17
N VAL A 65 -4.44 11.29 -10.15
CA VAL A 65 -5.15 10.01 -9.94
C VAL A 65 -4.23 8.86 -10.29
N LEU A 66 -4.05 7.93 -9.36
CA LEU A 66 -3.32 6.69 -9.58
C LEU A 66 -4.28 5.51 -9.62
N ASP A 67 -4.11 4.67 -10.62
CA ASP A 67 -4.80 3.39 -10.77
C ASP A 67 -3.81 2.24 -10.57
N PHE A 68 -4.12 1.40 -9.59
CA PHE A 68 -3.36 0.22 -9.17
C PHE A 68 -4.10 -1.09 -9.51
N SER A 69 -5.11 -1.06 -10.39
CA SER A 69 -5.95 -2.24 -10.68
C SER A 69 -5.17 -3.45 -11.20
N ASP A 70 -4.01 -3.23 -11.82
CA ASP A 70 -3.12 -4.28 -12.33
C ASP A 70 -2.19 -4.88 -11.24
N SER A 71 -2.42 -4.55 -9.96
CA SER A 71 -1.54 -4.96 -8.85
C SER A 71 -2.16 -6.01 -7.92
N ALA A 72 -3.24 -6.67 -8.34
CA ALA A 72 -3.81 -7.78 -7.59
C ALA A 72 -2.87 -9.00 -7.64
N GLY A 73 -2.46 -9.50 -6.47
CA GLY A 73 -1.53 -10.62 -6.36
C GLY A 73 -0.12 -10.29 -6.81
N ALA A 74 0.32 -9.03 -6.72
CA ALA A 74 1.56 -8.60 -7.36
C ALA A 74 2.83 -9.26 -6.79
N ILE A 75 2.76 -9.82 -5.57
CA ILE A 75 3.89 -10.49 -4.92
C ILE A 75 3.67 -12.00 -4.81
N THR A 76 2.46 -12.41 -4.44
CA THR A 76 2.09 -13.81 -4.14
C THR A 76 1.44 -14.52 -5.34
N GLY A 77 1.12 -13.78 -6.41
CA GLY A 77 0.43 -14.27 -7.59
C GLY A 77 -1.09 -14.38 -7.44
N LYS A 78 -1.67 -14.07 -6.28
CA LYS A 78 -3.11 -14.17 -6.01
C LYS A 78 -3.59 -13.03 -5.11
N LEU A 79 -4.77 -12.47 -5.39
CA LEU A 79 -5.39 -11.44 -4.53
C LEU A 79 -5.59 -11.93 -3.08
N LEU A 80 -6.05 -13.18 -2.94
CA LEU A 80 -6.17 -13.88 -1.66
C LEU A 80 -5.15 -15.02 -1.69
N PRO A 81 -3.94 -14.85 -1.11
CA PRO A 81 -2.84 -15.81 -1.23
C PRO A 81 -3.22 -17.21 -0.72
N THR A 82 -4.06 -17.27 0.32
CA THR A 82 -4.56 -18.51 0.93
C THR A 82 -5.83 -19.05 0.25
N GLY A 83 -6.47 -18.26 -0.60
CA GLY A 83 -7.79 -18.54 -1.18
C GLY A 83 -8.98 -18.23 -0.26
N ASN A 84 -8.75 -17.86 0.99
CA ASN A 84 -9.80 -17.53 1.95
C ASN A 84 -9.94 -16.01 2.11
N VAL A 85 -11.17 -15.54 2.36
CA VAL A 85 -11.40 -14.14 2.78
C VAL A 85 -10.94 -13.88 4.21
N THR A 86 -10.93 -14.95 5.01
CA THR A 86 -10.58 -14.93 6.43
C THR A 86 -9.84 -16.22 6.77
N ASP A 87 -8.76 -16.09 7.52
CA ASP A 87 -7.93 -17.17 8.01
C ASP A 87 -7.83 -17.08 9.54
N VAL A 88 -7.58 -18.22 10.18
CA VAL A 88 -7.07 -18.25 11.56
C VAL A 88 -5.55 -18.49 11.50
N LEU A 89 -4.80 -17.66 12.22
CA LEU A 89 -3.38 -17.84 12.49
C LEU A 89 -3.21 -18.39 13.90
N HIS A 90 -2.49 -19.50 14.01
CA HIS A 90 -2.04 -20.05 15.29
C HIS A 90 -0.69 -19.42 15.63
N VAL A 91 -0.71 -18.38 16.47
CA VAL A 91 0.50 -17.62 16.83
C VAL A 91 0.95 -18.09 18.21
N GLU A 92 2.21 -18.53 18.31
CA GLU A 92 2.80 -18.99 19.57
C GLU A 92 2.62 -17.91 20.67
N ASP A 93 2.27 -18.32 21.88
CA ASP A 93 1.99 -17.45 23.06
C ASP A 93 0.83 -16.44 22.92
N GLU A 94 0.26 -16.28 21.73
CA GLU A 94 -0.81 -15.32 21.43
C GLU A 94 -2.17 -16.00 21.19
N GLY A 95 -2.14 -17.29 20.81
CA GLY A 95 -3.32 -18.09 20.50
C GLY A 95 -3.82 -17.89 19.07
N ASP A 96 -5.11 -18.16 18.89
CA ASP A 96 -5.77 -18.11 17.60
C ASP A 96 -6.21 -16.68 17.27
N ILE A 97 -5.73 -16.16 16.14
CA ILE A 97 -6.05 -14.80 15.68
C ILE A 97 -6.68 -14.87 14.30
N GLU A 98 -7.87 -14.29 14.16
CA GLU A 98 -8.56 -14.17 12.88
C GLU A 98 -7.98 -13.00 12.07
N VAL A 99 -7.59 -13.27 10.83
CA VAL A 99 -6.97 -12.30 9.93
C VAL A 99 -7.56 -12.38 8.53
N SER A 100 -7.44 -11.31 7.75
CA SER A 100 -7.56 -11.35 6.29
C SER A 100 -6.20 -11.09 5.66
N LEU A 101 -5.77 -12.00 4.79
CA LEU A 101 -4.50 -11.92 4.08
C LEU A 101 -4.78 -11.53 2.63
N VAL A 102 -4.38 -10.33 2.24
CA VAL A 102 -4.71 -9.75 0.93
C VAL A 102 -3.43 -9.24 0.28
N ASP A 103 -3.22 -9.59 -0.98
CA ASP A 103 -2.13 -9.05 -1.79
C ASP A 103 -2.71 -8.19 -2.91
N ALA A 104 -2.72 -6.88 -2.70
CA ALA A 104 -3.14 -5.88 -3.68
C ALA A 104 -2.19 -4.69 -3.56
N ALA A 105 -1.36 -4.48 -4.58
CA ALA A 105 -0.14 -3.67 -4.57
C ALA A 105 0.96 -4.21 -3.64
N ASN A 106 0.63 -4.61 -2.42
CA ASN A 106 1.50 -5.32 -1.49
C ASN A 106 0.69 -6.33 -0.65
N PRO A 107 1.34 -7.36 -0.09
CA PRO A 107 0.76 -8.22 0.92
C PRO A 107 0.46 -7.46 2.21
N LEU A 108 -0.78 -7.57 2.69
CA LEU A 108 -1.30 -6.95 3.89
C LEU A 108 -1.96 -8.00 4.79
N VAL A 109 -1.82 -7.78 6.10
CA VAL A 109 -2.49 -8.55 7.14
C VAL A 109 -3.48 -7.62 7.82
N PHE A 110 -4.77 -7.90 7.66
CA PHE A 110 -5.82 -7.15 8.35
C PHE A 110 -6.26 -7.93 9.59
N ILE A 111 -6.29 -7.24 10.73
CA ILE A 111 -6.66 -7.78 12.04
C ILE A 111 -7.66 -6.81 12.66
N ARG A 112 -8.63 -7.33 13.41
CA ARG A 112 -9.56 -6.46 14.14
C ARG A 112 -8.85 -5.81 15.32
N ALA A 113 -8.99 -4.50 15.47
CA ALA A 113 -8.41 -3.73 16.58
C ALA A 113 -8.74 -4.35 17.95
N LYS A 114 -9.99 -4.75 18.17
CA LYS A 114 -10.44 -5.37 19.43
C LYS A 114 -9.70 -6.66 19.78
N ASP A 115 -9.25 -7.44 18.79
CA ASP A 115 -8.53 -8.70 19.01
C ASP A 115 -7.09 -8.42 19.49
N LEU A 116 -6.61 -7.18 19.30
CA LEU A 116 -5.38 -6.62 19.85
C LEU A 116 -5.60 -5.78 21.13
N GLY A 117 -6.83 -5.68 21.63
CA GLY A 117 -7.18 -4.81 22.77
C GLY A 117 -7.25 -3.31 22.42
N LEU A 118 -7.36 -2.97 21.13
CA LEU A 118 -7.42 -1.60 20.63
C LEU A 118 -8.85 -1.20 20.23
N THR A 119 -9.08 0.10 20.19
CA THR A 119 -10.29 0.75 19.68
C THR A 119 -10.20 1.01 18.17
N GLY A 120 -9.00 1.17 17.63
CA GLY A 120 -8.73 1.46 16.22
C GLY A 120 -8.66 2.95 15.87
N VAL A 121 -8.67 3.82 16.89
CA VAL A 121 -8.53 5.28 16.75
C VAL A 121 -7.42 5.86 17.61
N GLU A 122 -6.50 5.01 18.06
CA GLU A 122 -5.31 5.40 18.82
C GLU A 122 -4.44 6.37 18.01
N THR A 123 -3.76 7.26 18.74
CA THR A 123 -2.73 8.14 18.21
C THR A 123 -1.43 7.38 17.94
N PRO A 124 -0.54 7.92 17.07
CA PRO A 124 0.78 7.32 16.87
C PRO A 124 1.55 7.12 18.18
N GLN A 125 1.51 8.10 19.09
CA GLN A 125 2.21 8.01 20.38
C GLN A 125 1.67 6.89 21.28
N GLU A 126 0.35 6.66 21.31
CA GLU A 126 -0.26 5.59 22.10
C GLU A 126 0.16 4.21 21.59
N ILE A 127 0.30 4.05 20.26
CA ILE A 127 0.80 2.81 19.65
C ILE A 127 2.31 2.66 19.86
N ASP A 128 3.10 3.68 19.52
CA ASP A 128 4.57 3.61 19.49
C ASP A 128 5.18 3.46 20.89
N SER A 129 4.49 3.92 21.94
CA SER A 129 4.94 3.74 23.32
C SER A 129 4.62 2.37 23.93
N ASN A 130 3.79 1.56 23.26
CA ASN A 130 3.39 0.24 23.73
C ASN A 130 4.26 -0.86 23.09
N ALA A 131 5.43 -1.11 23.69
CA ALA A 131 6.39 -2.10 23.18
C ALA A 131 5.84 -3.53 23.11
N GLU A 132 4.94 -3.91 24.03
CA GLU A 132 4.31 -5.23 24.05
C GLU A 132 3.36 -5.41 22.86
N LEU A 133 2.53 -4.41 22.58
CA LEU A 133 1.67 -4.39 21.40
C LEU A 133 2.48 -4.46 20.09
N LEU A 134 3.57 -3.69 19.98
CA LEU A 134 4.42 -3.70 18.80
C LEU A 134 5.06 -5.08 18.58
N ALA A 135 5.56 -5.71 19.65
CA ALA A 135 6.11 -7.06 19.59
C ALA A 135 5.05 -8.10 19.16
N ARG A 136 3.83 -7.98 19.68
CA ARG A 136 2.68 -8.82 19.30
C ARG A 136 2.31 -8.66 17.82
N ILE A 137 2.18 -7.42 17.32
CA ILE A 137 1.91 -7.14 15.91
C ILE A 137 3.00 -7.73 15.01
N GLU A 138 4.27 -7.57 15.39
CA GLU A 138 5.40 -8.10 14.63
C GLU A 138 5.43 -9.64 14.60
N LYS A 139 5.09 -10.29 15.71
CA LYS A 139 4.95 -11.75 15.78
C LYS A 139 3.85 -12.24 14.82
N ILE A 140 2.67 -11.61 14.87
CA ILE A 140 1.55 -11.95 13.97
C ILE A 140 1.94 -11.72 12.50
N ARG A 141 2.58 -10.58 12.19
CA ARG A 141 3.08 -10.26 10.85
C ARG A 141 4.03 -11.34 10.33
N SER A 142 4.91 -11.86 11.18
CA SER A 142 5.87 -12.91 10.83
C SER A 142 5.20 -14.25 10.52
N PHE A 143 4.25 -14.68 11.35
CA PHE A 143 3.47 -15.90 11.10
C PHE A 143 2.60 -15.77 9.84
N ALA A 144 2.02 -14.60 9.59
CA ALA A 144 1.29 -14.32 8.37
C ALA A 144 2.19 -14.42 7.13
N ALA A 145 3.38 -13.80 7.17
CA ALA A 145 4.36 -13.83 6.08
C ALA A 145 4.80 -15.28 5.76
N GLN A 146 4.97 -16.11 6.79
CA GLN A 146 5.23 -17.55 6.61
C GLN A 146 4.03 -18.24 5.95
N LYS A 147 2.79 -18.01 6.44
CA LYS A 147 1.57 -18.64 5.91
C LYS A 147 1.34 -18.34 4.43
N ILE A 148 1.68 -17.13 3.97
CA ILE A 148 1.55 -16.74 2.55
C ILE A 148 2.82 -17.00 1.72
N GLY A 149 3.84 -17.65 2.29
CA GLY A 149 5.01 -18.13 1.56
C GLY A 149 6.08 -17.06 1.24
N LEU A 150 6.10 -15.93 1.93
CA LEU A 150 7.13 -14.89 1.73
C LEU A 150 8.46 -15.21 2.42
N VAL A 151 8.40 -16.04 3.47
CA VAL A 151 9.57 -16.47 4.24
C VAL A 151 9.49 -17.96 4.54
N GLN A 152 10.65 -18.59 4.67
CA GLN A 152 10.77 -19.98 5.11
C GLN A 152 11.07 -20.04 6.61
N VAL A 153 10.67 -21.13 7.26
CA VAL A 153 11.21 -21.47 8.58
C VAL A 153 12.65 -21.93 8.37
N VAL A 154 13.61 -21.22 8.96
CA VAL A 154 14.96 -21.75 9.11
C VAL A 154 14.89 -22.74 10.27
N ILE A 155 14.94 -24.04 9.95
CA ILE A 155 14.98 -25.15 10.90
C ILE A 155 16.44 -25.35 11.35
#